data_AF-A0A1F7RRS1-F1
#
_entry.id   AF-A0A1F7RRS1-F1
#
_cell.length_a   1.000
_cell.length_b   1.000
_cell.length_c   1.000
_cell.angle_alpha   90.00
_cell.angle_beta   90.00
_cell.angle_gamma   90.00
#
_symmetry.space_group_name_H-M   'P 1'
#
loop_
_entity.id
_entity.type
_entity.pdbx_description
1 polymer ?
#
loop_
_entity_poly.entity_id
_entity_poly.type
_entity_poly.pdbx_seq_one_letter_code
_entity_poly.pdbx_strand_id
1 'polypeptide(L)'
;MVERAIRLVKKLPDLSFKYWILIGIFIIIASGTSFVVLEQYTTSQRQFCMTCHYKQAHSEFWRSSKIHPESVKCPQCHAKPDEFIPRGYSAHGDMVNTNCIRCHKNTITTNEQKGFKTNPLNIKIPHKFHIEEVGARCTDCHSNIAHEKQSPATNRPKMLFCFECHEEQDTKESCLKCHYDWEA
;
A
#
# COMPACT_ATOMS: atom_id res chain seq x y z
N MET A 1 -42.68 -8.56 14.27
CA MET A 1 -41.71 -7.45 14.31
C MET A 1 -42.33 -6.10 13.93
N VAL A 2 -43.08 -6.02 12.82
CA VAL A 2 -43.68 -4.77 12.29
C VAL A 2 -44.60 -4.05 13.28
N GLU A 3 -45.53 -4.75 13.94
CA GLU A 3 -46.44 -4.12 14.93
C GLU A 3 -45.74 -3.53 16.16
N ARG A 4 -44.56 -4.08 16.51
CA ARG A 4 -43.77 -3.60 17.64
C ARG A 4 -43.08 -2.28 17.29
N ALA A 5 -42.57 -2.18 16.06
CA ALA A 5 -42.01 -0.94 15.50
C ALA A 5 -43.08 0.15 15.36
N ILE A 6 -44.27 -0.18 14.86
CA ILE A 6 -45.40 0.78 14.72
C ILE A 6 -45.81 1.35 16.09
N ARG A 7 -45.90 0.51 17.13
CA ARG A 7 -46.21 0.96 18.50
C ARG A 7 -45.12 1.85 19.10
N LEU A 8 -43.85 1.58 18.80
CA LEU A 8 -42.72 2.41 19.20
C LEU A 8 -42.76 3.78 18.52
N VAL A 9 -43.01 3.82 17.21
CA VAL A 9 -43.08 5.06 16.42
C VAL A 9 -44.21 5.98 16.91
N LYS A 10 -45.38 5.42 17.26
CA LYS A 10 -46.50 6.19 17.82
C LYS A 10 -46.19 6.88 19.15
N LYS A 11 -45.21 6.39 19.92
CA LYS A 11 -44.78 6.98 21.21
C LYS A 11 -43.63 7.98 21.08
N LEU A 12 -43.04 8.14 19.89
CA LEU A 12 -41.96 9.11 19.64
C LEU A 12 -42.36 10.58 19.89
N PRO A 13 -43.58 11.05 19.54
CA PRO A 13 -43.99 12.43 19.78
C PRO A 13 -44.08 12.78 21.27
N ASP A 14 -44.38 11.78 22.11
CA ASP A 14 -44.56 11.94 23.56
C ASP A 14 -43.23 11.99 24.33
N LEU A 15 -42.10 11.88 23.64
CA LEU A 15 -40.78 11.95 24.26
C LEU A 15 -40.48 13.36 24.77
N SER A 16 -39.97 13.44 26.00
CA SER A 16 -39.52 14.72 26.58
C SER A 16 -38.39 15.34 25.73
N PHE A 17 -38.29 16.67 25.73
CA PHE A 17 -37.33 17.45 24.94
C PHE A 17 -35.87 16.95 24.98
N LYS A 18 -35.39 16.44 26.13
CA LYS A 18 -34.05 15.83 26.26
C LYS A 18 -33.80 14.66 25.29
N TYR A 19 -34.81 13.84 24.99
CA TYR A 19 -34.67 12.72 24.06
C TYR A 19 -34.64 13.21 22.61
N TRP A 20 -35.37 14.28 22.28
CA TRP A 20 -35.28 14.93 20.97
C TRP A 20 -33.90 15.54 20.74
N ILE A 21 -33.30 16.16 21.78
CA ILE A 21 -31.90 16.60 21.74
C ILE A 21 -30.97 15.41 21.46
N LEU A 22 -31.12 14.31 22.20
CA LEU A 22 -30.27 13.12 22.01
C LEU A 22 -30.44 12.50 20.62
N ILE A 23 -31.65 12.43 20.08
CA ILE A 23 -31.94 11.96 18.72
C ILE A 23 -31.29 12.90 17.69
N GLY A 24 -31.41 14.21 17.87
CA GLY A 24 -30.77 15.20 17.00
C GLY A 24 -29.25 15.06 16.99
N ILE A 25 -28.62 14.94 18.16
CA ILE A 25 -27.17 14.70 18.30
C ILE A 25 -26.78 13.40 17.60
N PHE A 26 -27.54 12.32 17.82
CA PHE A 26 -27.28 11.03 17.17
C PHE A 26 -27.34 11.13 15.65
N ILE A 27 -28.36 11.80 15.10
CA ILE A 27 -28.50 11.99 13.65
C ILE A 27 -27.34 12.80 13.08
N ILE A 28 -26.92 13.86 13.76
CA ILE A 28 -25.77 14.69 13.34
C ILE A 28 -24.48 13.86 13.32
N ILE A 29 -24.21 13.09 14.38
CA ILE A 29 -23.02 12.22 14.46
C ILE A 29 -23.08 11.15 13.38
N ALA A 30 -24.22 10.48 13.22
CA ALA A 30 -24.39 9.43 12.22
C ALA A 30 -24.20 9.98 10.80
N SER A 31 -24.83 11.12 10.48
CA SER A 31 -24.69 11.79 9.18
C SER A 31 -23.24 12.24 8.93
N GLY A 32 -22.59 12.86 9.90
CA GLY A 32 -21.19 13.28 9.79
C GLY A 32 -20.25 12.09 9.57
N THR A 33 -20.47 11.00 10.31
CA THR A 33 -19.68 9.76 10.14
C THR A 33 -19.89 9.15 8.76
N SER A 34 -21.15 9.07 8.29
CA SER A 34 -21.46 8.56 6.95
C SER A 34 -20.80 9.38 5.85
N PHE A 35 -20.79 10.71 6.00
CA PHE A 35 -20.13 11.62 5.05
C PHE A 35 -18.61 11.36 4.99
N VAL A 36 -17.95 11.31 6.14
CA VAL A 36 -16.51 11.05 6.26
C VAL A 36 -16.11 9.68 5.68
N VAL A 37 -16.90 8.64 5.93
CA VAL A 37 -16.66 7.29 5.37
C VAL A 37 -16.83 7.29 3.85
N LEU A 38 -17.83 8.02 3.32
CA LEU A 38 -18.03 8.12 1.88
C LEU A 38 -16.87 8.86 1.20
N GLU A 39 -16.38 9.95 1.79
CA GLU A 39 -15.20 10.67 1.30
C GLU A 39 -13.97 9.76 1.25
N GLN A 40 -13.69 9.04 2.33
CA GLN A 40 -12.57 8.09 2.35
C GLN A 40 -12.75 6.96 1.31
N TYR A 41 -13.97 6.44 1.18
CA TYR A 41 -14.26 5.39 0.19
C TYR A 41 -14.01 5.89 -1.22
N THR A 42 -14.53 7.07 -1.58
CA THR A 42 -14.37 7.63 -2.93
C THR A 42 -12.91 7.98 -3.24
N THR A 43 -12.21 8.63 -2.32
CA THR A 43 -10.81 9.05 -2.49
C THR A 43 -9.80 7.89 -2.45
N SER A 44 -10.24 6.69 -2.07
CA SER A 44 -9.44 5.46 -2.14
C SER A 44 -9.69 4.59 -3.37
N GLN A 45 -10.71 4.93 -4.18
CA GLN A 45 -10.96 4.20 -5.41
C GLN A 45 -10.01 4.59 -6.54
N ARG A 46 -9.72 3.62 -7.41
CA ARG A 46 -8.90 3.82 -8.62
C ARG A 46 -9.47 4.92 -9.53
N GLN A 47 -10.79 4.99 -9.63
CA GLN A 47 -11.51 5.96 -10.47
C GLN A 47 -11.23 7.40 -10.03
N PHE A 48 -11.09 7.64 -8.72
CA PHE A 48 -10.76 8.96 -8.20
C PHE A 48 -9.39 9.40 -8.72
N CYS A 49 -8.37 8.54 -8.63
CA CYS A 49 -7.03 8.84 -9.15
C CYS A 49 -7.05 9.13 -10.66
N MET A 50 -7.90 8.42 -11.42
CA MET A 50 -8.06 8.62 -12.87
C MET A 50 -8.68 9.97 -13.23
N THR A 51 -9.37 10.66 -12.32
CA THR A 51 -9.90 12.00 -12.64
C THR A 51 -8.77 12.99 -12.98
N CYS A 52 -7.62 12.85 -12.31
CA CYS A 52 -6.39 13.59 -12.62
C CYS A 52 -5.49 12.83 -13.61
N HIS A 53 -5.38 11.51 -13.47
CA HIS A 53 -4.51 10.67 -14.30
C HIS A 53 -5.22 10.07 -15.54
N TYR A 54 -6.21 10.76 -16.10
CA TYR A 54 -7.11 10.21 -17.12
C TYR A 54 -6.36 9.70 -18.37
N LYS A 55 -5.27 10.38 -18.77
CA LYS A 55 -4.44 9.95 -19.93
C LYS A 55 -3.75 8.60 -19.71
N GLN A 56 -3.60 8.16 -18.47
CA GLN A 56 -2.95 6.91 -18.11
C GLN A 56 -3.96 5.79 -17.85
N ALA A 57 -5.27 6.05 -17.93
CA ALA A 57 -6.34 5.14 -17.52
C ALA A 57 -6.26 3.75 -18.18
N HIS A 58 -5.83 3.71 -19.44
CA HIS A 58 -5.68 2.49 -20.24
C HIS A 58 -4.31 1.81 -20.13
N SER A 59 -3.37 2.37 -19.36
CA SER A 59 -2.05 1.77 -19.21
C SER A 59 -2.06 0.59 -18.25
N GLU A 60 -1.17 -0.37 -18.51
CA GLU A 60 -1.00 -1.54 -17.65
C GLU A 60 -0.58 -1.20 -16.22
N PHE A 61 -0.02 0.01 -16.02
CA PHE A 61 0.37 0.54 -14.71
C PHE A 61 -0.74 0.57 -13.67
N TRP A 62 -2.00 0.70 -14.10
CA TRP A 62 -3.13 0.79 -13.19
C TRP A 62 -3.78 -0.57 -12.92
N ARG A 63 -3.21 -1.67 -13.42
CA ARG A 63 -3.73 -3.02 -13.13
C ARG A 63 -3.57 -3.33 -11.64
N SER A 64 -4.53 -4.10 -11.11
CA SER A 64 -4.44 -4.59 -9.75
C SER A 64 -3.20 -5.46 -9.59
N SER A 65 -2.46 -5.25 -8.49
CA SER A 65 -1.33 -6.09 -8.14
C SER A 65 -1.82 -7.52 -7.87
N LYS A 66 -1.10 -8.52 -8.37
CA LYS A 66 -1.36 -9.94 -8.06
C LYS A 66 -0.70 -10.39 -6.76
N ILE A 67 0.23 -9.59 -6.22
CA ILE A 67 1.02 -9.96 -5.04
C ILE A 67 0.48 -9.37 -3.74
N HIS A 68 -0.27 -8.27 -3.82
CA HIS A 68 -0.94 -7.66 -2.67
C HIS A 68 -2.43 -8.02 -2.68
N PRO A 69 -3.07 -8.19 -1.52
CA PRO A 69 -4.51 -8.47 -1.45
C PRO A 69 -5.31 -7.28 -1.98
N GLU A 70 -6.53 -7.53 -2.46
CA GLU A 70 -7.43 -6.49 -3.01
C GLU A 70 -7.78 -5.38 -2.02
N SER A 71 -7.56 -5.60 -0.72
CA SER A 71 -7.71 -4.59 0.33
C SER A 71 -6.66 -3.48 0.25
N VAL A 72 -5.51 -3.71 -0.40
CA VAL A 72 -4.47 -2.70 -0.65
C VAL A 72 -4.84 -1.88 -1.88
N LYS A 73 -5.25 -0.63 -1.65
CA LYS A 73 -5.59 0.37 -2.67
C LYS A 73 -4.44 1.38 -2.83
N CYS A 74 -4.55 2.24 -3.85
CA CYS A 74 -3.54 3.22 -4.20
C CYS A 74 -3.09 4.13 -3.03
N PRO A 75 -3.99 4.69 -2.18
CA PRO A 75 -3.57 5.59 -1.10
C PRO A 75 -2.72 4.89 -0.04
N GLN A 76 -2.84 3.58 0.14
CA GLN A 76 -2.00 2.87 1.11
C GLN A 76 -0.52 2.88 0.75
N CYS A 77 -0.17 3.22 -0.50
CA CYS A 77 1.20 3.46 -0.93
C CYS A 77 1.46 4.94 -1.23
N HIS A 78 0.49 5.64 -1.81
CA HIS A 78 0.67 7.00 -2.36
C HIS A 78 0.18 8.13 -1.47
N ALA A 79 -0.50 7.85 -0.36
CA ALA A 79 -0.95 8.86 0.58
C ALA A 79 -0.20 8.78 1.91
N LYS A 80 -0.30 9.87 2.69
CA LYS A 80 0.27 9.91 4.03
C LYS A 80 -0.43 8.90 4.95
N PRO A 81 0.33 8.11 5.73
CA PRO A 81 -0.21 6.99 6.48
C PRO A 81 -1.04 7.38 7.72
N ASP A 82 -0.85 8.59 8.22
CA ASP A 82 -1.46 9.17 9.41
C ASP A 82 -2.77 9.93 9.12
N GLU A 83 -3.08 10.17 7.84
CA GLU A 83 -4.31 10.85 7.43
C GLU A 83 -5.43 9.85 7.16
N PHE A 84 -6.56 10.00 7.88
CA PHE A 84 -7.75 9.18 7.65
C PHE A 84 -8.39 9.47 6.29
N ILE A 85 -8.49 10.76 5.94
CA ILE A 85 -8.84 11.25 4.60
C ILE A 85 -7.57 11.86 4.01
N PRO A 86 -6.94 11.21 3.02
CA PRO A 86 -5.77 11.74 2.33
C PRO A 86 -6.04 13.13 1.75
N ARG A 87 -5.24 14.12 2.14
CA ARG A 87 -5.28 15.47 1.54
C ARG A 87 -4.30 15.63 0.39
N GLY A 88 -3.37 14.68 0.24
CA GLY A 88 -2.36 14.69 -0.80
C GLY A 88 -1.90 13.30 -1.18
N TYR A 89 -1.44 13.18 -2.43
CA TYR A 89 -0.91 11.95 -3.01
C TYR A 89 0.46 12.21 -3.64
N SER A 90 1.37 11.25 -3.53
CA SER A 90 2.70 11.31 -4.14
C SER A 90 3.16 9.92 -4.55
N ALA A 91 3.80 9.83 -5.72
CA ALA A 91 4.47 8.63 -6.21
C ALA A 91 5.99 8.65 -5.97
N HIS A 92 6.49 9.65 -5.23
CA HIS A 92 7.90 9.74 -4.89
C HIS A 92 8.29 8.63 -3.90
N GLY A 93 9.54 8.19 -3.98
CA GLY A 93 10.05 7.07 -3.20
C GLY A 93 9.99 7.29 -1.69
N ASP A 94 10.13 8.52 -1.20
CA ASP A 94 9.96 8.87 0.22
C ASP A 94 8.55 8.57 0.76
N MET A 95 7.51 8.94 -0.01
CA MET A 95 6.11 8.63 0.31
C MET A 95 5.86 7.11 0.29
N VAL A 96 6.27 6.45 -0.80
CA VAL A 96 5.98 5.03 -1.02
C VAL A 96 6.75 4.14 -0.05
N ASN A 97 8.05 4.41 0.17
CA ASN A 97 8.91 3.63 1.04
C ASN A 97 8.38 3.54 2.48
N THR A 98 7.94 4.69 3.02
CA THR A 98 7.42 4.77 4.39
C THR A 98 6.14 3.92 4.56
N ASN A 99 5.38 3.75 3.49
CA ASN A 99 4.16 2.95 3.51
C ASN A 99 4.42 1.43 3.48
N CYS A 100 5.53 0.97 2.90
CA CYS A 100 5.90 -0.45 2.85
C CYS A 100 6.04 -1.05 4.26
N ILE A 101 6.80 -0.36 5.14
CA ILE A 101 7.15 -0.85 6.48
C ILE A 101 5.96 -0.89 7.43
N ARG A 102 4.80 -0.31 7.09
CA ARG A 102 3.59 -0.41 7.90
C ARG A 102 3.08 -1.85 8.01
N CYS A 103 3.23 -2.60 6.92
CA CYS A 103 2.85 -4.01 6.84
C CYS A 103 4.07 -4.94 6.85
N HIS A 104 5.19 -4.52 6.23
CA HIS A 104 6.41 -5.31 6.10
C HIS A 104 7.47 -4.98 7.17
N LYS A 105 7.06 -4.89 8.44
CA LYS A 105 7.94 -4.48 9.56
C LYS A 105 9.15 -5.38 9.78
N ASN A 106 9.00 -6.67 9.47
CA ASN A 106 9.98 -7.69 9.83
C ASN A 106 11.06 -7.91 8.76
N THR A 107 10.97 -7.27 7.59
CA THR A 107 11.97 -7.43 6.52
C THR A 107 13.38 -7.11 7.00
N ILE A 108 13.53 -6.14 7.92
CA ILE A 108 14.84 -5.73 8.47
C ILE A 108 15.36 -6.72 9.52
N THR A 109 14.47 -7.48 10.16
CA THR A 109 14.82 -8.34 11.31
C THR A 109 14.90 -9.83 10.97
N THR A 110 14.32 -10.26 9.84
CA THR A 110 14.32 -11.66 9.41
C THR A 110 15.59 -12.03 8.66
N ASN A 111 16.09 -13.25 8.87
CA ASN A 111 17.11 -13.84 8.00
C ASN A 111 16.47 -14.33 6.69
N GLU A 112 16.14 -13.37 5.82
CA GLU A 112 15.42 -13.57 4.56
C GLU A 112 16.24 -14.29 3.47
N GLN A 113 17.56 -14.38 3.65
CA GLN A 113 18.47 -15.02 2.71
C GLN A 113 18.31 -16.55 2.66
N LYS A 114 17.61 -17.15 3.65
CA LYS A 114 17.44 -18.60 3.76
C LYS A 114 16.00 -19.01 3.43
N GLY A 115 15.87 -19.84 2.39
CA GLY A 115 14.65 -20.58 2.08
C GLY A 115 13.97 -20.14 0.79
N PHE A 116 13.40 -21.11 0.07
CA PHE A 116 12.76 -20.92 -1.23
C PHE A 116 11.61 -19.89 -1.22
N LYS A 117 10.93 -19.72 -0.08
CA LYS A 117 9.82 -18.77 0.05
C LYS A 117 10.28 -17.31 0.04
N THR A 118 11.46 -17.02 0.57
CA THR A 118 11.99 -15.64 0.73
C THR A 118 13.09 -15.34 -0.27
N ASN A 119 13.89 -16.34 -0.66
CA ASN A 119 15.02 -16.22 -1.58
C ASN A 119 15.00 -17.31 -2.67
N PRO A 120 14.00 -17.28 -3.59
CA PRO A 120 13.91 -18.30 -4.65
C PRO A 120 15.03 -18.20 -5.69
N LEU A 121 15.70 -17.06 -5.79
CA LEU A 121 16.83 -16.85 -6.71
C LEU A 121 18.19 -17.14 -6.08
N ASN A 122 18.22 -17.59 -4.81
CA ASN A 122 19.46 -17.90 -4.10
C ASN A 122 20.51 -16.77 -4.19
N ILE A 123 20.11 -15.54 -3.83
CA ILE A 123 20.99 -14.36 -3.81
C ILE A 123 21.25 -13.84 -2.38
N LYS A 124 22.42 -13.24 -2.18
CA LYS A 124 22.95 -12.72 -0.91
C LYS A 124 22.64 -11.23 -0.77
N ILE A 125 21.40 -10.89 -0.43
CA ILE A 125 21.00 -9.50 -0.20
C ILE A 125 20.60 -9.32 1.28
N PRO A 126 21.48 -8.79 2.15
CA PRO A 126 21.13 -8.46 3.53
C PRO A 126 20.34 -7.15 3.58
N HIS A 127 19.01 -7.16 3.68
CA HIS A 127 18.24 -5.92 3.71
C HIS A 127 18.61 -5.06 4.91
N LYS A 128 18.90 -5.67 6.07
CA LYS A 128 19.35 -4.93 7.26
C LYS A 128 20.54 -4.01 6.97
N PHE A 129 21.58 -4.53 6.33
CA PHE A 129 22.76 -3.75 5.98
C PHE A 129 22.43 -2.63 4.97
N HIS A 130 21.70 -2.95 3.90
CA HIS A 130 21.36 -1.96 2.88
C HIS A 130 20.45 -0.85 3.41
N ILE A 131 19.54 -1.16 4.34
CA ILE A 131 18.62 -0.17 4.89
C ILE A 131 19.28 0.63 6.01
N GLU A 132 19.96 0.00 6.97
CA GLU A 132 20.49 0.67 8.16
C GLU A 132 21.86 1.33 7.91
N GLU A 133 22.78 0.66 7.19
CA GLU A 133 24.16 1.15 7.02
C GLU A 133 24.34 1.96 5.73
N VAL A 134 23.65 1.58 4.64
CA VAL A 134 23.73 2.29 3.35
C VAL A 134 22.64 3.37 3.23
N GLY A 135 21.53 3.24 3.96
CA GLY A 135 20.39 4.17 3.86
C GLY A 135 19.52 3.96 2.62
N ALA A 136 19.59 2.79 1.99
CA ALA A 136 18.76 2.46 0.83
C ALA A 136 17.27 2.33 1.23
N ARG A 137 16.40 2.80 0.34
CA ARG A 137 14.95 2.66 0.45
C ARG A 137 14.52 1.35 -0.20
N CYS A 138 13.41 0.79 0.26
CA CYS A 138 12.74 -0.36 -0.35
C CYS A 138 12.51 -0.13 -1.85
N THR A 139 12.14 1.10 -2.24
CA THR A 139 11.84 1.48 -3.63
C THR A 139 13.06 1.62 -4.52
N ASP A 140 14.27 1.69 -3.97
CA ASP A 140 15.49 1.80 -4.77
C ASP A 140 15.75 0.47 -5.49
N CYS A 141 15.47 -0.67 -4.84
CA CYS A 141 15.51 -1.98 -5.48
C CYS A 141 14.13 -2.44 -5.99
N HIS A 142 13.09 -2.33 -5.15
CA HIS A 142 11.72 -2.72 -5.50
C HIS A 142 10.96 -1.56 -6.15
N SER A 143 11.52 -1.00 -7.22
CA SER A 143 10.83 0.02 -7.99
C SER A 143 9.66 -0.62 -8.75
N ASN A 144 8.50 0.03 -8.74
CA ASN A 144 7.33 -0.39 -9.52
C ASN A 144 6.69 -1.75 -9.17
N ILE A 145 6.63 -2.13 -7.88
CA ILE A 145 5.97 -3.38 -7.43
C ILE A 145 4.53 -3.56 -7.96
N ALA A 146 3.75 -2.49 -8.09
CA ALA A 146 2.39 -2.54 -8.66
C ALA A 146 2.32 -2.05 -10.12
N HIS A 147 3.46 -1.61 -10.67
CA HIS A 147 3.57 -0.82 -11.88
C HIS A 147 4.54 -1.44 -12.89
N GLU A 148 4.92 -2.69 -12.69
CA GLU A 148 5.88 -3.37 -13.55
C GLU A 148 5.30 -3.55 -14.96
N LYS A 149 6.05 -3.07 -15.96
CA LYS A 149 5.66 -3.17 -17.37
C LYS A 149 5.99 -4.52 -18.01
N GLN A 150 6.74 -5.37 -17.32
CA GLN A 150 7.17 -6.65 -17.87
C GLN A 150 6.00 -7.65 -17.85
N SER A 151 5.90 -8.45 -18.91
CA SER A 151 4.92 -9.53 -19.01
C SER A 151 5.67 -10.87 -19.19
N PRO A 152 5.58 -11.80 -18.22
CA PRO A 152 4.85 -11.70 -16.96
C PRO A 152 5.56 -10.79 -15.94
N ALA A 153 4.78 -10.07 -15.13
CA ALA A 153 5.30 -9.27 -14.03
C ALA A 153 5.82 -10.19 -12.91
N THR A 154 7.06 -9.99 -12.50
CA THR A 154 7.71 -10.73 -11.41
C THR A 154 7.56 -10.03 -10.06
N ASN A 155 7.35 -8.71 -10.09
CA ASN A 155 7.32 -7.77 -8.97
C ASN A 155 8.59 -7.85 -8.10
N ARG A 156 9.72 -8.23 -8.73
CA ARG A 156 11.03 -8.39 -8.11
C ARG A 156 11.99 -7.30 -8.58
N PRO A 157 12.98 -6.92 -7.76
CA PRO A 157 14.08 -6.09 -8.20
C PRO A 157 14.80 -6.73 -9.37
N LYS A 158 15.20 -5.91 -10.34
CA LYS A 158 16.10 -6.31 -11.42
C LYS A 158 17.53 -6.12 -10.95
N MET A 159 18.44 -6.96 -11.44
CA MET A 159 19.89 -6.83 -11.19
C MET A 159 20.41 -5.43 -11.55
N LEU A 160 19.85 -4.82 -12.60
CA LEU A 160 20.20 -3.46 -13.02
C LEU A 160 20.10 -2.42 -11.90
N PHE A 161 19.16 -2.57 -10.95
CA PHE A 161 19.03 -1.63 -9.82
C PHE A 161 20.20 -1.74 -8.84
N CYS A 162 20.87 -2.90 -8.77
CA CYS A 162 22.09 -3.04 -7.97
C CYS A 162 23.19 -2.11 -8.51
N PHE A 163 23.23 -1.91 -9.83
CA PHE A 163 24.26 -1.10 -10.48
C PHE A 163 24.04 0.41 -10.41
N GLU A 164 22.93 0.86 -9.79
CA GLU A 164 22.77 2.28 -9.46
C GLU A 164 23.76 2.73 -8.38
N CYS A 165 24.22 1.79 -7.55
CA CYS A 165 25.21 2.02 -6.49
C CYS A 165 26.48 1.17 -6.62
N HIS A 166 26.38 -0.02 -7.23
CA HIS A 166 27.51 -0.93 -7.43
C HIS A 166 28.07 -0.82 -8.85
N GLU A 167 29.38 -1.04 -9.01
CA GLU A 167 29.98 -1.08 -10.34
C GLU A 167 29.57 -2.35 -11.09
N GLU A 168 29.14 -2.19 -12.34
CA GLU A 168 28.83 -3.30 -13.23
C GLU A 168 30.12 -3.94 -13.75
N GLN A 169 30.34 -5.21 -13.41
CA GLN A 169 31.50 -5.99 -13.85
C GLN A 169 31.08 -7.42 -14.16
N ASP A 170 31.34 -7.86 -15.40
CA ASP A 170 31.03 -9.21 -15.88
C ASP A 170 32.22 -10.16 -15.63
N THR A 171 32.47 -10.46 -14.35
CA THR A 171 33.52 -11.40 -13.92
C THR A 171 32.97 -12.37 -12.89
N LYS A 172 33.57 -13.57 -12.82
CA LYS A 172 33.19 -14.60 -11.86
C LYS A 172 33.23 -14.10 -10.42
N GLU A 173 34.29 -13.37 -10.10
CA GLU A 173 34.52 -12.78 -8.78
C GLU A 173 33.45 -11.73 -8.44
N SER A 174 33.00 -10.95 -9.42
CA SER A 174 31.95 -9.94 -9.23
C SER A 174 30.60 -10.58 -8.92
N CYS A 175 30.14 -11.54 -9.75
CA CYS A 175 28.82 -12.14 -9.56
C CYS A 175 28.72 -12.95 -8.26
N LEU A 176 29.81 -13.59 -7.80
CA LEU A 176 29.83 -14.33 -6.54
C LEU A 176 29.72 -13.45 -5.27
N LYS A 177 29.85 -12.12 -5.41
CA LYS A 177 29.54 -11.17 -4.32
C LYS A 177 28.06 -11.24 -3.94
N CYS A 178 27.18 -11.42 -4.93
CA CYS A 178 25.74 -11.44 -4.74
C CYS A 178 25.13 -12.85 -4.90
N HIS A 179 25.72 -13.73 -5.69
CA HIS A 179 25.19 -15.07 -5.94
C HIS A 179 25.97 -16.13 -5.12
N TYR A 180 25.31 -17.24 -4.77
CA TYR A 180 26.00 -18.38 -4.14
C TYR A 180 26.76 -19.24 -5.16
N ASP A 181 26.35 -19.20 -6.43
CA ASP A 181 26.96 -19.89 -7.57
C ASP A 181 27.01 -18.97 -8.80
N TRP A 182 27.74 -19.37 -9.83
CA TRP A 182 28.00 -18.58 -11.05
C TRP A 182 27.06 -18.95 -12.22
N GLU A 183 26.31 -20.04 -12.10
CA GLU A 183 25.52 -20.63 -13.20
C GLU A 183 24.06 -20.12 -13.25
N ALA A 184 23.77 -19.02 -12.55
CA ALA A 184 22.42 -18.45 -12.38
C ALA A 184 22.05 -17.41 -13.45
#